data_AF-A0A4R5PEU2-F1
#
_entry.id   AF-A0A4R5PEU2-F1
#
_cell.length_a   1.000
_cell.length_b   1.000
_cell.length_c   1.000
_cell.angle_alpha   90.00
_cell.angle_beta   90.00
_cell.angle_gamma   90.00
#
_symmetry.space_group_name_H-M   'P 1'
#
loop_
_entity.id
_entity.type
_entity.pdbx_description
1 polymer ?
#
loop_
_entity_poly.entity_id
_entity_poly.type
_entity_poly.pdbx_seq_one_letter_code
_entity_poly.pdbx_strand_id
1 'polypeptide(L)'
;MNRRLRHKDLSLAWIYATNVSLHGETPGLGEPNFFSAVEPHIVSRPKTFRDLYAHLLLEELQADRVRINRLRARVSRARERSRNSEFESIWATADELCERALHIIDGAGAADDEAARRRLLAGTKHLNDSVLLGQFVPGLQQEINDDLLHELDAIETN
;
A
#
# COMPACT_ATOMS: atom_id res chain seq x y z
N MET A 1 19.78 11.82 -1.11
CA MET A 1 19.06 10.66 -0.50
C MET A 1 20.08 9.64 0.02
N ASN A 2 20.03 9.30 1.30
CA ASN A 2 21.02 8.48 2.01
C ASN A 2 21.02 7.01 1.52
N ARG A 3 22.20 6.38 1.39
CA ARG A 3 22.34 4.96 0.94
C ARG A 3 21.53 3.99 1.81
N ARG A 4 21.40 4.26 3.11
CA ARG A 4 20.62 3.43 4.05
C ARG A 4 19.12 3.43 3.72
N LEU A 5 18.54 4.60 3.46
CA LEU A 5 17.13 4.73 3.05
C LEU A 5 16.86 3.98 1.75
N ARG A 6 17.80 4.03 0.80
CA ARG A 6 17.67 3.31 -0.48
C ARG A 6 17.57 1.79 -0.30
N HIS A 7 18.36 1.22 0.62
CA HIS A 7 18.30 -0.20 0.93
C HIS A 7 17.02 -0.55 1.68
N LYS A 8 16.58 0.31 2.62
CA LYS A 8 15.32 0.13 3.34
C LYS A 8 14.13 0.03 2.38
N ASP A 9 14.00 0.97 1.44
CA ASP A 9 12.88 0.99 0.48
C ASP A 9 12.84 -0.27 -0.40
N LEU A 10 14.02 -0.73 -0.85
CA LEU A 10 14.11 -1.92 -1.70
C LEU A 10 13.80 -3.21 -0.91
N SER A 11 14.30 -3.32 0.33
CA SER A 11 13.96 -4.42 1.23
C SER A 11 12.47 -4.43 1.58
N LEU A 12 11.86 -3.26 1.79
CA LEU A 12 10.42 -3.12 2.05
C LEU A 12 9.60 -3.66 0.88
N ALA A 13 9.89 -3.19 -0.33
CA ALA A 13 9.20 -3.65 -1.54
C ALA A 13 9.31 -5.17 -1.75
N TRP A 14 10.49 -5.73 -1.46
CA TRP A 14 10.71 -7.18 -1.50
C TRP A 14 9.85 -7.93 -0.47
N ILE A 15 9.79 -7.46 0.78
CA ILE A 15 9.01 -8.09 1.84
C ILE A 15 7.52 -8.08 1.48
N TYR A 16 7.01 -6.94 1.03
CA TYR A 16 5.61 -6.80 0.63
C TYR A 16 5.26 -7.69 -0.55
N ALA A 17 6.10 -7.72 -1.59
CA ALA A 17 5.91 -8.62 -2.71
C ALA A 17 5.96 -10.10 -2.31
N THR A 18 6.89 -10.48 -1.42
CA THR A 18 6.98 -11.84 -0.90
C THR A 18 5.70 -12.22 -0.13
N ASN A 19 5.16 -11.33 0.69
CA ASN A 19 3.91 -11.58 1.40
C ASN A 19 2.71 -11.71 0.46
N VAL A 20 2.66 -10.92 -0.62
CA VAL A 20 1.65 -11.10 -1.68
C VAL A 20 1.76 -12.49 -2.31
N SER A 21 2.98 -12.95 -2.65
CA SER A 21 3.18 -14.28 -3.22
C SER A 21 2.81 -15.40 -2.24
N LEU A 22 3.20 -15.29 -0.97
CA LEU A 22 2.92 -16.30 0.05
C LEU A 22 1.42 -16.41 0.39
N HIS A 23 0.73 -15.28 0.55
CA HIS A 23 -0.65 -15.23 1.05
C HIS A 23 -1.70 -15.03 -0.05
N GLY A 24 -1.30 -14.54 -1.22
CA GLY A 24 -2.19 -14.37 -2.37
C GLY A 24 -2.49 -15.69 -3.06
N GLU A 25 -1.51 -16.59 -3.18
CA GLU A 25 -1.64 -17.84 -3.95
C GLU A 25 -2.10 -19.05 -3.12
N THR A 26 -2.05 -18.95 -1.79
CA THR A 26 -2.52 -20.02 -0.89
C THR A 26 -4.05 -19.93 -0.72
N PRO A 27 -4.84 -20.94 -1.14
CA PRO A 27 -6.26 -20.96 -0.85
C PRO A 27 -6.47 -21.15 0.66
N GLY A 28 -6.76 -20.08 1.38
CA GLY A 28 -7.17 -20.15 2.77
C GLY A 28 -8.63 -20.58 2.93
N LEU A 29 -8.97 -21.07 4.13
CA LEU A 29 -10.35 -21.33 4.55
C LEU A 29 -11.13 -20.01 4.58
N GLY A 30 -11.89 -19.75 3.51
CA GLY A 30 -12.68 -18.53 3.34
C GLY A 30 -11.92 -17.46 2.57
N GLU A 31 -12.57 -16.92 1.53
CA GLU A 31 -12.17 -15.68 0.88
C GLU A 31 -12.32 -14.56 1.93
N PRO A 32 -11.24 -13.84 2.28
CA PRO A 32 -11.30 -12.79 3.27
C PRO A 32 -12.11 -11.62 2.71
N ASN A 33 -13.27 -11.37 3.32
CA ASN A 33 -14.05 -10.15 3.12
C ASN A 33 -13.29 -8.99 3.77
N PHE A 34 -12.36 -8.39 3.03
CA PHE A 34 -11.64 -7.18 3.45
C PHE A 34 -12.43 -5.89 3.23
N PHE A 35 -13.65 -5.98 2.68
CA PHE A 35 -14.56 -4.86 2.51
C PHE A 35 -15.78 -5.00 3.43
N SER A 36 -16.22 -3.84 3.93
CA SER A 36 -17.35 -3.61 4.85
C SER A 36 -18.47 -4.66 4.80
N ALA A 37 -19.01 -5.00 5.97
CA ALA A 37 -20.18 -5.86 6.13
C ALA A 37 -21.43 -5.37 5.36
N VAL A 38 -21.44 -4.11 4.92
CA VAL A 38 -22.55 -3.46 4.21
C VAL A 38 -22.50 -3.69 2.70
N GLU A 39 -21.33 -3.95 2.11
CA GLU A 39 -21.21 -4.23 0.67
C GLU A 39 -20.05 -5.22 0.38
N PRO A 40 -20.28 -6.53 0.54
CA PRO A 40 -19.25 -7.54 0.38
C PRO A 40 -18.85 -7.67 -1.10
N HIS A 41 -17.76 -7.00 -1.47
CA HIS A 41 -17.09 -7.24 -2.74
C HIS A 41 -16.15 -8.43 -2.59
N ILE A 42 -16.53 -9.57 -3.17
CA ILE A 42 -15.67 -10.74 -3.29
C ILE A 42 -14.57 -10.41 -4.32
N VAL A 43 -13.46 -9.87 -3.84
CA VAL A 43 -12.26 -9.63 -4.64
C VAL A 43 -11.34 -10.82 -4.46
N SER A 44 -10.72 -11.30 -5.55
CA SER A 44 -9.78 -12.41 -5.47
C SER A 44 -8.67 -12.11 -4.45
N ARG A 45 -8.39 -13.06 -3.55
CA ARG A 45 -7.35 -12.96 -2.51
C ARG A 45 -6.05 -12.28 -3.00
N PRO A 46 -5.47 -12.68 -4.15
CA PRO A 46 -4.28 -12.04 -4.67
C PRO A 46 -4.44 -10.55 -4.97
N LYS A 47 -5.60 -10.13 -5.50
CA LYS A 47 -5.87 -8.73 -5.82
C LYS A 47 -6.03 -7.91 -4.54
N THR A 48 -6.71 -8.45 -3.52
CA THR A 48 -6.88 -7.78 -2.24
C THR A 48 -5.56 -7.60 -1.49
N PHE A 49 -4.68 -8.60 -1.49
CA PHE A 49 -3.35 -8.46 -0.91
C PHE A 49 -2.48 -7.46 -1.68
N ARG A 50 -2.55 -7.44 -3.02
CA ARG A 50 -1.85 -6.42 -3.83
C ARG A 50 -2.31 -5.01 -3.49
N ASP A 51 -3.62 -4.81 -3.34
CA ASP A 51 -4.17 -3.50 -3.01
C ASP A 51 -3.77 -3.09 -1.59
N LEU A 52 -3.85 -3.99 -0.60
CA LEU A 52 -3.37 -3.75 0.77
C LEU A 52 -1.88 -3.36 0.80
N TYR A 53 -1.02 -4.16 0.18
CA TYR A 53 0.42 -3.89 0.21
C TYR A 53 0.82 -2.66 -0.62
N ALA A 54 0.02 -2.25 -1.61
CA ALA A 54 0.19 -0.96 -2.28
C ALA A 54 -0.15 0.22 -1.34
N HIS A 55 -1.20 0.11 -0.52
CA HIS A 55 -1.56 1.12 0.48
C HIS A 55 -0.53 1.20 1.62
N LEU A 56 -0.02 0.07 2.11
CA LEU A 56 1.10 0.06 3.07
C LEU A 56 2.36 0.71 2.48
N LEU A 57 2.65 0.46 1.20
CA LEU A 57 3.77 1.09 0.49
C LEU A 57 3.58 2.61 0.38
N LEU A 58 2.35 3.08 0.11
CA LEU A 58 2.03 4.51 0.08
C LEU A 58 2.30 5.16 1.44
N GLU A 59 1.85 4.55 2.53
CA GLU A 59 2.06 5.07 3.88
C GLU A 59 3.55 5.15 4.24
N GLU A 60 4.30 4.05 4.09
CA GLU A 60 5.74 3.98 4.41
C GLU A 60 6.59 4.94 3.56
N LEU A 61 6.17 5.17 2.32
CA LEU A 61 6.83 6.10 1.40
C LEU A 61 6.22 7.50 1.42
N GLN A 62 5.26 7.76 2.31
CA GLN A 62 4.61 9.06 2.52
C GLN A 62 3.98 9.62 1.23
N ALA A 63 3.45 8.73 0.39
CA ALA A 63 2.89 9.01 -0.93
C ALA A 63 3.82 9.90 -1.79
N ASP A 64 5.14 9.83 -1.56
CA ASP A 64 6.13 10.60 -2.31
C ASP A 64 6.34 9.94 -3.69
N ARG A 65 5.71 10.52 -4.71
CA ARG A 65 5.80 10.08 -6.11
C ARG A 65 7.24 9.94 -6.59
N VAL A 66 8.13 10.87 -6.21
CA VAL A 66 9.54 10.85 -6.63
C VAL A 66 10.27 9.67 -5.97
N ARG A 67 10.03 9.43 -4.69
CA ARG A 67 10.60 8.28 -3.95
C ARG A 67 10.11 6.95 -4.52
N ILE A 68 8.82 6.83 -4.83
CA ILE A 68 8.23 5.62 -5.42
C ILE A 68 8.79 5.36 -6.83
N ASN A 69 8.87 6.37 -7.70
CA ASN A 69 9.50 6.21 -9.02
C ASN A 69 10.96 5.76 -8.93
N ARG A 70 11.73 6.31 -7.97
CA ARG A 70 13.12 5.90 -7.73
C ARG A 70 13.22 4.47 -7.21
N LEU A 71 12.26 4.03 -6.40
CA LEU A 71 12.17 2.65 -5.93
C LEU A 71 11.84 1.71 -7.08
N ARG A 72 10.82 2.03 -7.89
CA ARG A 72 10.42 1.26 -9.08
C ARG A 72 11.61 1.00 -10.01
N ALA A 73 12.36 2.05 -10.36
CA ALA A 73 13.56 1.92 -11.19
C ALA A 73 14.68 1.05 -10.56
N ARG A 74 14.68 0.81 -9.25
CA ARG A 74 15.59 -0.16 -8.60
C ARG A 74 15.02 -1.56 -8.62
N VAL A 75 13.73 -1.70 -8.40
CA VAL A 75 13.02 -2.98 -8.52
C VAL A 75 13.18 -3.54 -9.92
N SER A 76 12.97 -2.75 -10.97
CA SER A 76 13.17 -3.21 -12.36
C SER A 76 14.62 -3.70 -12.60
N ARG A 77 15.63 -2.96 -12.11
CA ARG A 77 17.04 -3.40 -12.20
C ARG A 77 17.34 -4.66 -11.38
N ALA A 78 16.67 -4.86 -10.25
CA ALA A 78 16.83 -6.06 -9.44
C ALA A 78 16.21 -7.28 -10.15
N ARG A 79 15.04 -7.08 -10.76
CA ARG A 79 14.36 -8.05 -11.63
C ARG A 79 15.25 -8.50 -12.79
N GLU A 80 15.76 -7.55 -13.57
CA GLU A 80 16.64 -7.80 -14.73
C GLU A 80 17.91 -8.59 -14.36
N ARG A 81 18.40 -8.42 -13.13
CA ARG A 81 19.61 -9.11 -12.63
C ARG A 81 19.31 -10.47 -12.00
N SER A 82 18.03 -10.78 -11.76
CA SER A 82 17.65 -12.05 -11.14
C SER A 82 17.93 -13.19 -12.11
N ARG A 83 18.63 -14.21 -11.61
CA ARG A 83 18.86 -15.47 -12.33
C ARG A 83 17.96 -16.60 -11.83
N ASN A 84 17.18 -16.34 -10.78
CA ASN A 84 16.22 -17.26 -10.21
C ASN A 84 14.81 -16.78 -10.62
N SER A 85 14.02 -17.67 -11.23
CA SER A 85 12.66 -17.39 -11.69
C SER A 85 11.70 -17.02 -10.55
N GLU A 86 11.86 -17.61 -9.37
CA GLU A 86 11.08 -17.25 -8.18
C GLU A 86 11.40 -15.83 -7.70
N PHE A 87 12.67 -15.46 -7.70
CA PHE A 87 13.05 -14.09 -7.31
C PHE A 87 12.65 -13.08 -8.38
N GLU A 88 12.66 -13.49 -9.66
CA GLU A 88 12.16 -12.66 -10.76
C GLU A 88 10.66 -12.38 -10.60
N SER A 89 9.84 -13.38 -10.24
CA SER A 89 8.41 -13.20 -10.01
C SER A 89 8.11 -12.33 -8.79
N ILE A 90 8.89 -12.46 -7.71
CA ILE A 90 8.78 -11.56 -6.54
C ILE A 90 9.11 -10.11 -6.96
N TRP A 91 10.17 -9.89 -7.73
CA TRP A 91 10.49 -8.55 -8.22
C TRP A 91 9.44 -8.00 -9.20
N ALA A 92 8.80 -8.86 -10.01
CA ALA A 92 7.69 -8.46 -10.86
C ALA A 92 6.50 -7.97 -10.02
N THR A 93 6.16 -8.69 -8.95
CA THR A 93 5.11 -8.26 -8.00
C THR A 93 5.49 -6.95 -7.31
N ALA A 94 6.74 -6.75 -6.90
CA ALA A 94 7.19 -5.48 -6.32
C ALA A 94 7.05 -4.30 -7.30
N ASP A 95 7.29 -4.52 -8.60
CA ASP A 95 7.10 -3.49 -9.63
C ASP A 95 5.62 -3.13 -9.79
N GLU A 96 4.75 -4.15 -9.79
CA GLU A 96 3.30 -3.98 -9.82
C GLU A 96 2.80 -3.17 -8.60
N LEU A 97 3.30 -3.44 -7.39
CA LEU A 97 2.95 -2.66 -6.20
C LEU A 97 3.36 -1.19 -6.32
N CYS A 98 4.55 -0.92 -6.87
CA CYS A 98 4.99 0.45 -7.12
C CYS A 98 4.11 1.15 -8.16
N GLU A 99 3.72 0.44 -9.22
CA GLU A 99 2.84 0.97 -10.27
C GLU A 99 1.43 1.29 -9.72
N ARG A 100 0.85 0.39 -8.94
CA ARG A 100 -0.43 0.62 -8.26
C ARG A 100 -0.39 1.83 -7.35
N ALA A 101 0.67 1.96 -6.52
CA ALA A 101 0.84 3.12 -5.66
C ALA A 101 0.92 4.42 -6.47
N LEU A 102 1.62 4.44 -7.60
CA LEU A 102 1.65 5.60 -8.50
C LEU A 102 0.27 5.92 -9.09
N HIS A 103 -0.49 4.92 -9.53
CA HIS A 103 -1.86 5.13 -10.02
C HIS A 103 -2.79 5.69 -8.94
N ILE A 104 -2.65 5.28 -7.69
CA ILE A 104 -3.44 5.82 -6.56
C ILE A 104 -3.08 7.29 -6.32
N ILE A 105 -1.80 7.64 -6.32
CA ILE A 105 -1.35 9.04 -6.20
C ILE A 105 -1.95 9.90 -7.32
N ASP A 106 -1.94 9.39 -8.55
CA ASP A 106 -2.41 10.13 -9.72
C ASP A 106 -3.93 10.28 -9.71
N GLY A 107 -4.66 9.22 -9.36
CA GLY A 107 -6.10 9.26 -9.21
C GLY A 107 -6.58 10.20 -8.10
N ALA A 108 -5.78 10.37 -7.03
CA ALA A 108 -6.06 11.31 -5.96
C ALA A 108 -5.62 12.75 -6.26
N GLY A 109 -4.97 13.01 -7.40
CA GLY A 109 -4.38 14.32 -7.71
C GLY A 109 -3.19 14.70 -6.80
N ALA A 110 -2.65 13.74 -6.06
CA ALA A 110 -1.62 13.95 -5.04
C ALA A 110 -0.20 14.09 -5.60
N ALA A 111 -0.02 13.98 -6.92
CA ALA A 111 1.29 14.00 -7.56
C ALA A 111 2.06 15.30 -7.33
N ASP A 112 1.36 16.43 -7.39
CA ASP A 112 1.93 17.79 -7.30
C ASP A 112 1.17 18.70 -6.31
N ASP A 113 0.15 18.18 -5.63
CA ASP A 113 -0.64 18.90 -4.62
C ASP A 113 -0.38 18.31 -3.22
N GLU A 114 0.26 19.11 -2.37
CA GLU A 114 0.60 18.72 -1.00
C GLU A 114 -0.64 18.49 -0.11
N ALA A 115 -1.71 19.26 -0.31
CA ALA A 115 -2.96 19.07 0.43
C ALA A 115 -3.64 17.78 -0.03
N ALA A 116 -3.69 17.50 -1.33
CA ALA A 116 -4.18 16.23 -1.86
C ALA A 116 -3.33 15.04 -1.38
N ARG A 117 -2.00 15.19 -1.31
CA ARG A 117 -1.10 14.18 -0.75
C ARG A 117 -1.36 13.91 0.72
N ARG A 118 -1.55 14.95 1.54
CA ARG A 118 -1.91 14.80 2.95
C ARG A 118 -3.26 14.10 3.13
N ARG A 119 -4.28 14.47 2.34
CA ARG A 119 -5.59 13.78 2.37
C ARG A 119 -5.48 12.31 1.97
N LEU A 120 -4.72 12.01 0.92
CA LEU A 120 -4.45 10.64 0.50
C LEU A 120 -3.79 9.83 1.62
N LEU A 121 -2.79 10.41 2.30
CA LEU A 121 -2.11 9.75 3.41
C LEU A 121 -3.03 9.50 4.60
N ALA A 122 -3.84 10.47 4.99
CA ALA A 122 -4.82 10.33 6.07
C ALA A 122 -5.79 9.18 5.75
N GLY A 123 -6.37 9.17 4.55
CA GLY A 123 -7.26 8.09 4.10
C GLY A 123 -6.56 6.73 3.99
N THR A 124 -5.28 6.71 3.58
CA THR A 124 -4.50 5.47 3.48
C THR A 124 -4.23 4.85 4.85
N LYS A 125 -3.83 5.67 5.85
CA LYS A 125 -3.64 5.21 7.23
C LYS A 125 -4.94 4.69 7.82
N HIS A 126 -6.02 5.45 7.69
CA HIS A 126 -7.35 5.06 8.12
C HIS A 126 -7.77 3.70 7.54
N LEU A 127 -7.55 3.50 6.23
CA LEU A 127 -7.84 2.24 5.57
C LEU A 127 -6.99 1.10 6.13
N ASN A 128 -5.67 1.30 6.27
CA ASN A 128 -4.77 0.29 6.80
C ASN A 128 -5.15 -0.11 8.23
N ASP A 129 -5.41 0.86 9.11
CA ASP A 129 -5.81 0.61 10.51
C ASP A 129 -7.19 -0.05 10.61
N SER A 130 -8.15 0.36 9.78
CA SER A 130 -9.48 -0.25 9.72
C SER A 130 -9.41 -1.72 9.25
N VAL A 131 -8.59 -2.00 8.24
CA VAL A 131 -8.41 -3.35 7.69
C VAL A 131 -7.61 -4.25 8.65
N LEU A 132 -6.57 -3.73 9.29
CA LEU A 132 -5.71 -4.52 10.18
C LEU A 132 -6.33 -4.75 11.57
N LEU A 133 -7.03 -3.75 12.11
CA LEU A 133 -7.46 -3.72 13.51
C LEU A 133 -8.97 -3.47 13.66
N GLY A 134 -9.50 -2.47 12.94
CA GLY A 134 -10.86 -1.96 13.15
C GLY A 134 -11.98 -2.97 12.89
N GLN A 135 -11.80 -3.86 11.90
CA GLN A 135 -12.80 -4.91 11.59
C GLN A 135 -13.08 -5.88 12.75
N PHE A 136 -12.18 -5.98 13.73
CA PHE A 136 -12.30 -6.90 14.85
C PHE A 136 -12.78 -6.25 16.15
N VAL A 137 -12.77 -4.91 16.25
CA VAL A 137 -13.11 -4.17 17.48
C VAL A 137 -13.90 -2.89 17.13
N PRO A 138 -15.24 -2.89 17.26
CA PRO A 138 -16.07 -1.75 16.87
C PRO A 138 -15.74 -0.42 17.58
N GLY A 139 -15.33 -0.46 18.86
CA GLY A 139 -14.91 0.75 19.58
C GLY A 139 -13.64 1.38 19.01
N LEU A 140 -12.69 0.55 18.59
CA LEU A 140 -11.47 1.00 17.93
C LEU A 140 -11.75 1.57 16.53
N GLN A 141 -12.74 1.01 15.81
CA GLN A 141 -13.16 1.57 14.52
C GLN A 141 -13.72 3.00 14.64
N GLN A 142 -14.39 3.33 15.76
CA GLN A 142 -14.86 4.70 16.01
C GLN A 142 -13.69 5.66 16.23
N GLU A 143 -12.71 5.26 17.05
CA GLU A 143 -11.49 6.06 17.27
C GLU A 143 -10.73 6.32 15.96
N ILE A 144 -10.54 5.27 15.14
CA ILE A 144 -9.89 5.38 13.82
C ILE A 144 -10.64 6.37 12.92
N ASN A 145 -11.98 6.35 12.92
CA ASN A 145 -12.79 7.28 12.13
C ASN A 145 -12.65 8.74 12.62
N ASP A 146 -12.66 8.96 13.94
CA ASP A 146 -12.53 10.28 14.53
C ASP A 146 -11.15 10.90 14.24
N ASP A 147 -10.09 10.09 14.30
CA ASP A 147 -8.73 10.50 13.92
C ASP A 147 -8.65 10.97 12.46
N LEU A 148 -9.31 10.26 11.54
CA LEU A 148 -9.39 10.68 10.13
C LEU A 148 -10.08 12.03 9.98
N LEU A 149 -11.23 12.23 10.61
CA LEU A 149 -11.97 13.49 10.54
C LEU A 149 -11.12 14.66 11.04
N HIS A 150 -10.43 14.46 12.17
CA HIS A 150 -9.53 15.47 12.72
C HIS A 150 -8.36 15.79 11.77
N GLU A 151 -7.73 14.78 11.15
CA GLU A 151 -6.66 15.01 10.17
C GLU A 151 -7.16 15.78 8.93
N LEU A 152 -8.36 15.47 8.43
CA LEU A 152 -8.95 16.15 7.28
C LEU A 152 -9.29 17.61 7.58
N ASP A 153 -9.92 17.89 8.73
CA ASP A 153 -10.24 19.26 9.17
C ASP A 153 -8.97 20.12 9.31
N ALA A 154 -7.89 19.54 9.83
CA ALA A 154 -6.60 20.21 9.95
C ALA A 154 -5.95 20.53 8.59
N ILE A 155 -6.26 19.78 7.54
CA ILE A 155 -5.77 20.03 6.18
C ILE A 155 -6.56 21.17 5.52
N GLU A 156 -7.86 21.28 5.79
CA GLU A 156 -8.73 22.31 5.20
C GLU A 156 -8.56 23.70 5.82
N THR A 157 -8.05 23.75 7.05
CA THR A 157 -7.87 24.99 7.82
C THR A 157 -6.48 25.63 7.66
N ASN A 158 -5.57 25.04 6.90
CA ASN A 158 -4.20 25.51 6.64
C ASN A 158 -3.94 25.75 5.14
#